data_AF-A0A921G490-F1
#
_entry.id   AF-A0A921G490-F1
#
_cell.length_a   1.000
_cell.length_b   1.000
_cell.length_c   1.000
_cell.angle_alpha   90.00
_cell.angle_beta   90.00
_cell.angle_gamma   90.00
#
_symmetry.space_group_name_H-M   'P 1'
#
loop_
_entity.id
_entity.type
_entity.pdbx_description
1 polymer ?
#
loop_
_entity_poly.entity_id
_entity_poly.type
_entity_poly.pdbx_seq_one_letter_code
_entity_poly.pdbx_strand_id
1 'polypeptide(L)'
;MTTKVQNAINAAVVKATNWRNRGKRRGDLAGLRESKMPALLTESGFIDNPIDAKLLKDATFLDKVASGHVNKIAEVFGLKRRAVATNTPVPLSVESEELKFSSRFLKAEVELMLNS
;
A
#
# COMPACT_ATOMS: atom_id res chain seq x y z
N MET A 1 14.70 -12.78 6.05
CA MET A 1 13.26 -12.88 5.71
C MET A 1 12.85 -11.96 4.55
N THR A 2 13.30 -10.71 4.52
CA THR A 2 12.89 -9.66 3.58
C THR A 2 13.08 -10.01 2.10
N THR A 3 14.15 -10.73 1.74
CA THR A 3 14.41 -11.18 0.35
C THR A 3 13.31 -12.10 -0.20
N LYS A 4 12.71 -12.96 0.65
CA LYS A 4 11.60 -13.85 0.21
C LYS A 4 10.35 -13.04 -0.08
N VAL A 5 10.04 -12.06 0.77
CA VAL A 5 8.92 -11.12 0.60
C VAL A 5 9.10 -10.25 -0.64
N GLN A 6 10.30 -9.72 -0.86
CA GLN A 6 10.65 -8.97 -2.08
C GLN A 6 10.47 -9.80 -3.35
N ASN A 7 10.93 -11.06 -3.35
CA ASN A 7 10.76 -11.96 -4.50
C ASN A 7 9.28 -12.22 -4.81
N ALA A 8 8.50 -12.51 -3.77
CA ALA A 8 7.08 -12.74 -3.85
C ALA A 8 6.34 -11.54 -4.45
N ILE A 9 6.54 -10.35 -3.86
CA ILE A 9 5.84 -9.12 -4.26
C ILE A 9 6.26 -8.70 -5.68
N ASN A 10 7.55 -8.72 -6.00
CA ASN A 10 8.01 -8.34 -7.35
C ASN A 10 7.41 -9.25 -8.43
N ALA A 11 7.34 -10.56 -8.19
CA ALA A 11 6.73 -11.50 -9.13
C ALA A 11 5.23 -11.24 -9.32
N ALA A 12 4.50 -10.92 -8.24
CA ALA A 12 3.07 -10.61 -8.30
C ALA A 12 2.79 -9.32 -9.06
N VAL A 13 3.55 -8.26 -8.81
CA VAL A 13 3.40 -6.96 -9.49
C VAL A 13 3.72 -7.11 -10.97
N VAL A 14 4.83 -7.75 -11.33
CA VAL A 14 5.20 -8.02 -12.73
C VAL A 14 4.10 -8.80 -13.45
N LYS A 15 3.51 -9.80 -12.80
CA LYS A 15 2.39 -10.57 -13.38
C LYS A 15 1.13 -9.73 -13.56
N ALA A 16 0.83 -8.83 -12.63
CA ALA A 16 -0.37 -7.99 -12.66
C ALA A 16 -0.28 -6.86 -13.69
N THR A 17 0.92 -6.29 -13.89
CA THR A 17 1.12 -5.13 -14.77
C THR A 17 1.65 -5.50 -16.16
N ASN A 18 2.14 -6.74 -16.32
CA ASN A 18 2.86 -7.21 -17.49
C ASN A 18 4.10 -6.36 -17.82
N TRP A 19 4.66 -5.67 -16.82
CA TRP A 19 5.84 -4.84 -17.00
C TRP A 19 7.13 -5.64 -17.12
N ARG A 20 8.11 -5.03 -17.77
CA ARG A 20 9.48 -5.52 -17.78
C ARG A 20 9.98 -5.59 -16.33
N ASN A 21 10.35 -6.78 -15.89
CA ASN A 21 11.01 -6.96 -14.61
C ASN A 21 12.40 -6.31 -14.66
N ARG A 22 12.57 -5.21 -13.93
CA ARG A 22 13.84 -4.44 -13.87
C ARG A 22 14.83 -4.99 -12.83
N GLY A 23 14.50 -6.14 -12.26
CA GLY A 23 15.33 -6.83 -11.28
C GLY A 23 15.13 -6.30 -9.86
N LYS A 24 15.85 -6.92 -8.93
CA LYS A 24 15.82 -6.56 -7.51
C LYS A 24 17.15 -5.92 -7.19
N ARG A 25 17.12 -4.74 -6.59
CA ARG A 25 18.33 -4.05 -6.14
C ARG A 25 18.40 -4.10 -4.63
N ARG A 26 19.63 -4.24 -4.12
CA ARG A 26 19.97 -3.94 -2.74
C ARG A 26 20.65 -2.58 -2.78
N GLY A 27 20.02 -1.58 -2.18
CA GLY A 27 20.53 -0.22 -2.09
C GLY A 27 20.58 0.20 -0.62
N ASP A 28 21.51 1.09 -0.31
CA ASP A 28 21.61 1.70 1.01
C ASP A 28 20.66 2.89 1.13
N LEU A 29 19.37 2.59 1.13
CA LEU A 29 18.31 3.59 1.22
C LEU A 29 18.01 3.89 2.69
N ALA A 30 18.11 5.14 3.11
CA ALA A 30 17.91 5.56 4.51
C ALA A 30 16.59 5.03 5.09
N GLY A 31 15.48 5.14 4.34
CA GLY A 31 14.17 4.64 4.77
C GLY A 31 14.09 3.11 4.95
N LEU A 32 14.96 2.33 4.30
CA LEU A 32 15.06 0.89 4.52
C LEU A 32 16.05 0.53 5.61
N ARG A 33 17.15 1.29 5.74
CA ARG A 33 18.21 1.06 6.72
C ARG A 33 17.78 1.41 8.14
N GLU A 34 17.05 2.50 8.31
CA GLU A 34 16.68 3.04 9.63
C GLU A 34 15.38 2.41 10.18
N SER A 35 14.73 1.56 9.38
CA SER A 35 13.53 0.86 9.80
C SER A 35 13.83 -0.29 10.77
N LYS A 36 13.16 -0.30 11.92
CA LYS A 36 13.25 -1.39 12.91
C LYS A 36 12.45 -2.63 12.52
N MET A 37 11.68 -2.56 11.43
CA MET A 37 10.82 -3.64 10.92
C MET A 37 11.24 -4.05 9.50
N PRO A 38 10.88 -5.25 9.02
CA PRO A 38 11.17 -5.66 7.64
C PRO A 38 10.57 -4.68 6.62
N ALA A 39 11.42 -3.99 5.87
CA ALA A 39 11.02 -2.96 4.90
C ALA A 39 11.42 -3.31 3.47
N LEU A 40 10.63 -2.83 2.51
CA LEU A 40 10.75 -3.03 1.07
C LEU A 40 10.31 -1.75 0.38
N LEU A 41 11.08 -1.28 -0.59
CA LEU A 41 10.69 -0.19 -1.50
C LEU A 41 10.50 -0.78 -2.90
N THR A 42 9.31 -0.56 -3.48
CA THR A 42 8.99 -0.95 -4.86
C THR A 42 8.89 0.29 -5.74
N GLU A 43 9.61 0.27 -6.86
CA GLU A 43 9.56 1.34 -7.86
C GLU A 43 8.59 0.94 -8.97
N SER A 44 7.42 1.58 -8.99
CA SER A 44 6.36 1.32 -9.97
C SER A 44 6.58 2.09 -11.28
N GLY A 45 7.78 2.03 -11.87
CA GLY A 45 8.08 2.68 -13.15
C GLY A 45 8.72 4.07 -13.04
N PHE A 46 9.02 4.66 -14.18
CA PHE A 46 9.75 5.93 -14.28
C PHE A 46 8.87 7.07 -14.79
N ILE A 47 8.90 8.22 -14.13
CA ILE A 47 8.12 9.41 -14.52
C ILE A 47 8.74 10.12 -15.74
N ASP A 48 10.04 9.98 -15.94
CA ASP A 48 10.77 10.55 -17.09
C ASP A 48 10.61 9.73 -18.37
N ASN A 49 10.11 8.49 -18.28
CA ASN A 49 9.80 7.66 -19.44
C ASN A 49 8.36 7.92 -19.90
N PRO A 50 8.12 8.38 -21.14
CA PRO A 50 6.78 8.76 -21.60
C PRO A 50 5.78 7.58 -21.65
N ILE A 51 6.27 6.34 -21.82
CA ILE A 51 5.42 5.14 -21.83
C ILE A 51 4.96 4.82 -20.40
N ASP A 52 5.90 4.78 -19.45
CA ASP A 52 5.60 4.51 -18.04
C ASP A 52 4.76 5.65 -17.44
N ALA A 53 5.08 6.92 -17.74
CA ALA A 53 4.34 8.07 -17.25
C ALA A 53 2.88 8.11 -17.72
N LYS A 54 2.59 7.62 -18.94
CA LYS A 54 1.21 7.49 -19.43
C LYS A 54 0.44 6.45 -18.62
N LEU A 55 1.06 5.32 -18.32
CA LEU A 55 0.46 4.25 -17.49
C LEU A 55 0.28 4.70 -16.04
N LEU A 56 1.23 5.46 -15.49
CA LEU A 56 1.15 5.99 -14.12
C LEU A 56 0.03 7.03 -13.93
N LYS A 57 -0.51 7.59 -15.02
CA LYS A 57 -1.69 8.47 -15.00
C LYS A 57 -3.01 7.71 -15.14
N ASP A 58 -2.98 6.42 -15.46
CA ASP A 58 -4.17 5.59 -15.64
C ASP A 58 -4.58 4.96 -14.29
N ALA A 59 -5.74 5.36 -13.79
CA ALA A 59 -6.29 4.83 -12.53
C ALA A 59 -6.46 3.31 -12.56
N THR A 60 -6.90 2.74 -13.69
CA THR A 60 -7.08 1.28 -13.81
C THR A 60 -5.75 0.54 -13.75
N PHE A 61 -4.68 1.19 -14.21
CA PHE A 61 -3.33 0.65 -14.12
C PHE A 61 -2.82 0.72 -12.67
N LEU A 62 -3.01 1.84 -11.99
CA LEU A 62 -2.66 1.99 -10.57
C LEU A 62 -3.38 0.97 -9.69
N ASP A 63 -4.66 0.69 -9.97
CA ASP A 63 -5.44 -0.32 -9.25
C ASP A 63 -4.90 -1.74 -9.44
N LYS A 64 -4.41 -2.07 -10.65
CA LYS A 64 -3.76 -3.37 -10.91
C LYS A 64 -2.45 -3.49 -10.12
N VAL A 65 -1.65 -2.42 -10.08
CA VAL A 65 -0.42 -2.36 -9.28
C VAL A 65 -0.75 -2.56 -7.80
N ALA A 66 -1.71 -1.79 -7.27
CA ALA A 66 -2.12 -1.87 -5.87
C ALA A 66 -2.66 -3.26 -5.51
N SER A 67 -3.53 -3.83 -6.36
CA SER A 67 -4.08 -5.18 -6.19
C SER A 67 -2.99 -6.25 -6.16
N GLY A 68 -1.97 -6.13 -7.02
CA GLY A 68 -0.81 -7.03 -7.02
C GLY A 68 -0.04 -6.99 -5.69
N HIS A 69 0.16 -5.81 -5.13
CA HIS A 69 0.81 -5.65 -3.82
C HIS A 69 -0.04 -6.23 -2.68
N VAL A 70 -1.30 -5.82 -2.59
CA VAL A 70 -2.21 -6.22 -1.50
C VAL A 70 -2.39 -7.73 -1.45
N ASN A 71 -2.67 -8.35 -2.60
CA ASN A 71 -2.88 -9.79 -2.67
C ASN A 71 -1.64 -10.57 -2.20
N LYS A 72 -0.45 -10.13 -2.60
CA LYS A 72 0.77 -10.84 -2.25
C LYS A 72 1.22 -10.59 -0.82
N ILE A 73 1.02 -9.38 -0.29
CA ILE A 73 1.24 -9.08 1.13
C ILE A 73 0.30 -9.95 1.98
N ALA A 74 -0.98 -10.00 1.64
CA ALA A 74 -1.94 -10.83 2.36
C ALA A 74 -1.55 -12.31 2.36
N GLU A 75 -1.10 -12.84 1.22
CA GLU A 75 -0.62 -14.22 1.11
C GLU A 75 0.64 -14.48 1.95
N VAL A 76 1.65 -13.61 1.86
CA VAL A 76 2.93 -13.77 2.55
C VAL A 76 2.79 -13.70 4.07
N PHE A 77 1.86 -12.87 4.55
CA PHE A 77 1.61 -12.69 5.98
C PHE A 77 0.39 -13.49 6.49
N GLY A 78 -0.24 -14.31 5.65
CA GLY A 78 -1.40 -15.13 6.03
C GLY A 78 -2.63 -14.33 6.49
N LEU A 79 -2.81 -13.11 5.96
CA LEU A 79 -3.87 -12.20 6.38
C LEU A 79 -5.22 -12.64 5.83
N LYS A 80 -6.25 -12.58 6.68
CA LYS A 80 -7.65 -12.82 6.28
C LYS A 80 -8.36 -11.49 6.06
N ARG A 81 -9.20 -11.41 5.02
CA ARG A 81 -10.12 -10.27 4.88
C ARG A 81 -11.00 -10.20 6.12
N ARG A 82 -11.10 -9.00 6.68
CA ARG A 82 -12.11 -8.71 7.69
C ARG A 82 -13.49 -8.85 7.02
N ALA A 83 -14.38 -9.62 7.64
CA ALA A 83 -15.77 -9.66 7.21
C ALA A 83 -16.35 -8.25 7.34
N VAL A 84 -16.85 -7.70 6.24
CA VAL A 84 -17.66 -6.49 6.27
C VAL A 84 -19.01 -6.92 6.83
N ALA A 85 -19.39 -6.40 8.01
CA ALA A 85 -20.78 -6.50 8.44
C ALA A 85 -21.63 -5.83 7.35
N THR A 86 -22.56 -6.57 6.76
CA THR A 86 -23.47 -6.10 5.71
C THR A 86 -24.41 -5.06 6.28
N ASN A 87 -23.97 -3.80 6.37
CA ASN A 87 -24.90 -2.69 6.44
C ASN A 87 -25.23 -2.29 5.00
N THR A 88 -26.49 -2.59 4.64
CA THR A 88 -27.25 -2.14 3.48
C THR A 88 -26.78 -0.76 2.97
N PRO A 89 -26.69 -0.52 1.64
CA PRO A 89 -26.25 0.78 1.13
C PRO A 89 -27.21 1.87 1.60
N VAL A 90 -26.74 2.71 2.52
CA VAL A 90 -27.41 3.95 2.90
C VAL A 90 -27.20 4.92 1.72
N PRO A 91 -28.26 5.52 1.15
CA PRO A 91 -28.14 6.44 0.03
C PRO A 91 -27.22 7.61 0.39
N LEU A 92 -26.51 8.10 -0.63
CA LEU A 92 -25.41 9.06 -0.58
C LEU A 92 -25.87 10.47 -0.15
N SER A 93 -26.27 10.64 1.11
CA SER A 93 -26.57 11.95 1.69
C SER A 93 -26.60 11.86 3.22
N VAL A 94 -25.46 11.71 3.89
CA VAL A 94 -25.33 12.09 5.29
C VAL A 94 -23.90 12.52 5.62
N GLU A 95 -23.81 13.61 6.38
CA GLU A 95 -22.65 14.33 6.92
C GLU A 95 -21.39 13.51 7.25
N SER A 96 -20.25 14.22 7.22
CA SER A 96 -18.93 13.79 7.66
C SER A 96 -18.94 13.07 9.03
N GLU A 97 -18.99 11.75 9.02
CA GLU A 97 -18.65 10.99 10.22
C GLU A 97 -17.16 11.20 10.53
N GLU A 98 -16.91 11.89 11.64
CA GLU A 98 -15.60 11.98 12.28
C GLU A 98 -14.86 10.63 12.24
N LEU A 99 -13.62 10.67 11.78
CA LEU A 99 -12.67 9.57 11.82
C LEU A 99 -12.53 9.09 13.27
N LYS A 100 -13.33 8.10 13.67
CA LYS A 100 -13.28 7.51 15.01
C LYS A 100 -11.94 6.81 15.17
N PHE A 101 -11.06 7.46 15.91
CA PHE A 101 -9.74 6.92 16.23
C PHE A 101 -9.93 5.63 17.03
N SER A 102 -9.51 4.49 16.45
CA SER A 102 -9.71 3.14 17.01
C SER A 102 -8.96 2.90 18.33
N SER A 103 -8.11 3.84 18.73
CA SER A 103 -7.27 3.77 19.93
C SER A 103 -7.61 4.92 20.87
N ARG A 104 -7.98 4.60 22.13
CA ARG A 104 -8.19 5.61 23.19
C ARG A 104 -6.92 6.39 23.51
N PHE A 105 -5.74 5.81 23.26
CA PHE A 105 -4.45 6.45 23.51
C PHE A 105 -4.17 7.59 22.54
N LEU A 106 -4.53 7.43 21.26
CA LEU A 106 -4.29 8.46 20.25
C LEU A 106 -5.30 9.61 20.28
N LYS A 107 -6.51 9.37 20.79
CA LYS A 107 -7.49 10.46 20.97
C LYS A 107 -7.00 11.49 22.01
N ALA A 108 -6.42 11.02 23.11
CA ALA A 108 -5.91 11.89 24.17
C ALA A 108 -4.72 12.74 23.70
N GLU A 109 -3.80 12.18 22.92
CA GLU A 109 -2.63 12.90 22.39
C GLU A 109 -3.04 14.01 21.40
N VAL A 110 -4.02 13.73 20.53
CA VAL A 110 -4.51 14.68 19.52
C VAL A 110 -5.32 15.81 20.16
N GLU A 111 -6.16 15.52 21.15
CA GLU A 111 -6.88 16.56 21.91
C GLU A 111 -5.93 17.47 22.69
N LEU A 112 -4.81 16.94 23.17
CA LEU A 112 -3.79 17.73 23.88
C LEU A 112 -2.98 18.62 22.95
N MET A 113 -2.71 18.18 21.71
CA MET A 113 -2.06 19.01 20.68
C MET A 113 -2.94 20.12 20.10
N LEU A 114 -4.27 19.94 20.10
CA LEU A 114 -5.19 20.95 19.56
C LEU A 114 -5.51 22.06 20.56
N ASN A 115 -5.27 21.83 21.86
CA ASN A 115 -5.57 22.77 22.95
C ASN A 115 -4.32 23.42 23.57
N SER A 116 -3.16 23.32 22.91
CA SER A 116 -1.90 24.00 23.28
C SER A 116 -1.57 25.08 22.27
#